data_AF-A0A7J9FRW6-F1
#
_entry.id   AF-A0A7J9FRW6-F1
#
_cell.length_a   1.000
_cell.length_b   1.000
_cell.length_c   1.000
_cell.angle_alpha   90.00
_cell.angle_beta   90.00
_cell.angle_gamma   90.00
#
_symmetry.space_group_name_H-M   'P 1'
#
loop_
_entity.id
_entity.type
_entity.pdbx_description
1 polymer ?
#
loop_
_entity_poly.entity_id
_entity_poly.type
_entity_poly.pdbx_seq_one_letter_code
_entity_poly.pdbx_strand_id
1 'polypeptide(L)'
;MAILQNLREEDVEWRAPWLLPDEILYRCSDFDWVPLLGIWGAVGYAPLLVLRQYRSRQFIPTTHGLAECEFSYGGDGYKKKIQEMSNAWNQTRWMKRLAMGPMTTPEYNEWWGRRINDNIPKLSHESSQSIEEHLQKLEPKRLRKGKAKAEEDLDSLKIDYKKLWLSMKTTGLGKNS
;
A
#
# COMPACT_ATOMS: atom_id res chain seq x y z
N MET A 1 12.69 28.88 5.83
CA MET A 1 11.66 28.78 6.88
C MET A 1 11.28 27.31 7.01
N ALA A 2 11.94 26.57 7.90
CA ALA A 2 11.67 25.14 8.06
C ALA A 2 10.66 24.95 9.20
N ILE A 3 9.37 24.97 8.85
CA ILE A 3 8.22 24.88 9.77
C ILE A 3 8.25 23.59 10.61
N LEU A 4 9.00 22.57 10.18
CA LEU A 4 9.03 21.25 10.80
C LEU A 4 10.18 21.04 11.81
N GLN A 5 11.15 21.95 11.94
CA GLN A 5 12.36 21.73 12.75
C GLN A 5 12.12 21.75 14.27
N ASN A 6 11.02 22.37 14.72
CA ASN A 6 10.71 22.54 16.15
C ASN A 6 9.52 21.68 16.62
N LEU A 7 9.00 20.78 15.77
CA LEU A 7 7.89 19.92 16.15
C LEU A 7 8.36 18.87 17.15
N ARG A 8 7.60 18.74 18.25
CA ARG A 8 7.74 17.66 19.21
C ARG A 8 6.83 16.48 18.82
N GLU A 9 7.04 15.32 19.40
CA GLU A 9 6.21 14.13 19.09
C GLU A 9 4.73 14.38 19.41
N GLU A 10 4.46 15.14 20.47
CA GLU A 10 3.13 15.59 20.86
C GLU A 10 2.46 16.57 19.88
N ASP A 11 3.24 17.26 19.05
CA ASP A 11 2.73 18.24 18.08
C ASP A 11 2.29 17.59 16.75
N VAL A 12 2.60 16.29 16.56
CA VAL A 12 2.36 15.56 15.31
C VAL A 12 1.28 14.50 15.49
N GLU A 13 0.09 14.77 14.93
CA GLU A 13 -0.97 13.77 14.84
C GLU A 13 -0.83 12.97 13.54
N TRP A 14 -0.49 11.68 13.63
CA TRP A 14 -0.37 10.78 12.48
C TRP A 14 -1.73 10.28 11.96
N ARG A 15 -2.76 11.11 12.00
CA ARG A 15 -4.15 10.71 11.75
C ARG A 15 -4.65 11.26 10.42
N ALA A 16 -5.36 10.42 9.67
CA ALA A 16 -6.34 10.89 8.71
C ALA A 16 -7.66 11.15 9.45
N PRO A 17 -8.20 12.39 9.54
CA PRO A 17 -9.38 12.71 10.34
C PRO A 17 -10.60 11.81 10.03
N TRP A 18 -10.69 11.35 8.78
CA TRP A 18 -11.73 10.47 8.25
C TRP A 18 -11.51 8.96 8.48
N LEU A 19 -10.34 8.54 8.98
CA LEU A 19 -10.01 7.14 9.24
C LEU A 19 -10.31 6.79 10.70
N LEU A 20 -11.57 6.44 10.98
CA LEU A 20 -12.04 6.02 12.30
C LEU A 20 -12.54 4.57 12.35
N PRO A 21 -11.85 3.57 11.76
CA PRO A 21 -12.30 2.20 11.91
C PRO A 21 -11.97 1.68 13.33
N ASP A 22 -12.93 1.01 13.97
CA ASP A 22 -12.71 0.33 15.26
C ASP A 22 -11.92 -0.98 15.10
N GLU A 23 -11.78 -1.44 13.86
CA GLU A 23 -11.04 -2.64 13.48
C GLU A 23 -10.01 -2.33 12.40
N ILE A 24 -8.86 -2.99 12.49
CA ILE A 24 -7.72 -2.80 11.59
C ILE A 24 -7.52 -4.11 10.84
N LEU A 25 -7.72 -4.08 9.53
CA LEU A 25 -7.24 -5.15 8.65
C LEU A 25 -5.72 -5.13 8.69
N TYR A 26 -5.09 -6.22 9.11
CA TYR A 26 -3.63 -6.25 9.29
C TYR A 26 -2.91 -7.40 8.59
N ARG A 27 -3.65 -8.43 8.15
CA ARG A 27 -3.08 -9.63 7.55
C ARG A 27 -4.06 -10.20 6.52
N CYS A 28 -3.52 -10.71 5.41
CA CYS A 28 -4.26 -11.47 4.42
C CYS A 28 -3.63 -12.86 4.29
N SER A 29 -4.37 -13.91 4.64
CA SER A 29 -3.85 -15.28 4.70
C SER A 29 -2.59 -15.36 5.58
N ASP A 30 -1.45 -15.73 4.99
CA ASP A 30 -0.14 -15.83 5.66
C ASP A 30 0.72 -14.56 5.50
N PHE A 31 0.27 -13.55 4.76
CA PHE A 31 0.98 -12.28 4.60
C PHE A 31 0.74 -11.37 5.81
N ASP A 32 1.79 -11.04 6.56
CA ASP A 32 1.80 -10.05 7.67
C ASP A 32 1.56 -8.58 7.22
N TRP A 33 1.04 -8.43 6.01
CA TRP A 33 0.74 -7.20 5.31
C TRP A 33 -0.45 -7.44 4.37
N VAL A 34 -1.07 -6.35 3.95
CA VAL A 34 -2.24 -6.33 3.08
C VAL A 34 -1.75 -6.05 1.64
N PRO A 35 -1.90 -7.00 0.71
CA PRO A 35 -1.48 -6.81 -0.67
C PRO A 35 -2.39 -5.81 -1.40
N LEU A 36 -1.84 -4.66 -1.79
CA LEU A 36 -2.52 -3.65 -2.60
C LEU A 36 -2.06 -3.79 -4.05
N LEU A 37 -2.97 -4.24 -4.92
CA LEU A 37 -2.74 -4.32 -6.35
C LEU A 37 -2.87 -2.93 -6.98
N GLY A 38 -1.80 -2.44 -7.56
CA GLY A 38 -1.75 -1.21 -8.33
C GLY A 38 -1.71 -1.46 -9.85
N ILE A 39 -1.62 -0.39 -10.63
CA ILE A 39 -1.51 -0.44 -12.09
C ILE A 39 -0.17 -0.99 -12.60
N TRP A 40 0.87 -0.97 -11.77
CA TRP A 40 2.24 -1.32 -12.15
C TRP A 40 2.77 -2.59 -11.47
N GLY A 41 2.00 -3.18 -10.56
CA GLY A 41 2.48 -4.20 -9.66
C GLY A 41 1.63 -4.26 -8.40
N ALA A 42 2.17 -4.82 -7.34
CA ALA A 42 1.58 -4.80 -6.01
C ALA A 42 2.54 -4.21 -4.99
N VAL A 43 1.96 -3.59 -3.96
CA VAL A 43 2.68 -3.15 -2.76
C VAL A 43 1.97 -3.68 -1.52
N GLY A 44 2.75 -4.15 -0.55
CA GLY A 44 2.25 -4.61 0.73
C GLY A 44 2.10 -3.43 1.67
N TYR A 45 0.87 -3.10 2.03
CA TYR A 45 0.61 -2.20 3.15
C TYR A 45 0.75 -3.00 4.44
N ALA A 46 1.60 -2.55 5.36
CA ALA A 46 1.84 -3.23 6.63
C ALA A 46 1.27 -2.43 7.82
N PRO A 47 -0.05 -2.52 8.08
CA PRO A 47 -0.76 -1.82 9.16
C PRO A 47 -0.09 -1.90 10.53
N LEU A 48 0.53 -3.04 10.84
CA LEU A 48 1.20 -3.25 12.12
C LEU A 48 2.41 -2.34 12.33
N LEU A 49 3.04 -1.83 11.26
CA LEU A 49 4.13 -0.84 11.35
C LEU A 49 3.62 0.58 11.63
N VAL A 50 2.34 0.85 11.43
CA VAL A 50 1.74 2.20 11.42
C VAL A 50 0.46 2.30 12.27
N LEU A 51 0.38 1.52 13.36
CA LEU A 51 -0.81 1.46 14.24
C LEU A 51 -1.17 2.81 14.87
N ARG A 52 -0.20 3.72 14.99
CA ARG A 52 -0.43 5.11 15.41
C ARG A 52 -1.45 5.83 14.53
N GLN A 53 -1.54 5.49 13.23
CA GLN A 53 -2.53 6.06 12.31
C GLN A 53 -3.98 5.71 12.69
N TYR A 54 -4.15 4.61 13.41
CA TYR A 54 -5.44 4.10 13.87
C TYR A 54 -5.73 4.42 15.34
N ARG A 55 -4.91 5.26 15.99
CA ARG A 55 -4.93 5.48 17.46
C ARG A 55 -4.85 4.18 18.25
N SER A 56 -4.16 3.19 17.69
CA SER A 56 -3.89 1.93 18.37
C SER A 56 -2.48 1.96 18.93
N ARG A 57 -2.29 1.30 20.07
CA ARG A 57 -0.98 1.15 20.69
C ARG A 57 -0.01 0.47 19.73
N GLN A 58 1.13 1.11 19.51
CA GLN A 58 2.20 0.61 18.66
C GLN A 58 3.09 -0.36 19.45
N PHE A 59 3.26 -1.56 18.92
CA PHE A 59 4.16 -2.60 19.44
C PHE A 59 5.17 -3.00 18.35
N ILE A 60 6.14 -3.86 18.70
CA ILE A 60 7.11 -4.42 17.75
C ILE A 60 6.37 -5.34 16.76
N PRO A 61 6.22 -4.96 15.49
CA PRO A 61 5.47 -5.75 14.52
C PRO A 61 6.32 -6.89 13.97
N THR A 62 5.66 -7.93 13.46
CA THR A 62 6.34 -8.93 12.64
C THR A 62 6.79 -8.30 11.33
N THR A 63 8.06 -8.49 10.98
CA THR A 63 8.64 -8.00 9.71
C THR A 63 8.89 -9.11 8.69
N HIS A 64 8.37 -10.31 8.98
CA HIS A 64 8.53 -11.47 8.10
C HIS A 64 7.86 -11.22 6.74
N GLY A 65 8.56 -11.57 5.66
CA GLY A 65 8.04 -11.41 4.30
C GLY A 65 7.89 -9.95 3.83
N LEU A 66 8.33 -8.94 4.59
CA LEU A 66 8.22 -7.53 4.17
C LEU A 66 9.04 -7.21 2.90
N ALA A 67 10.16 -7.91 2.70
CA ALA A 67 10.96 -7.76 1.48
C ALA A 67 10.21 -8.25 0.23
N GLU A 68 9.18 -9.07 0.40
CA GLU A 68 8.36 -9.63 -0.68
C GLU A 68 7.06 -8.84 -0.88
N CYS A 69 6.83 -7.79 -0.10
CA CYS A 69 5.65 -6.91 -0.18
C CYS A 69 5.49 -6.26 -1.56
N GLU A 70 6.58 -6.07 -2.31
CA GLU A 70 6.54 -5.35 -3.58
C GLU A 70 6.91 -6.28 -4.74
N PHE A 71 6.13 -6.20 -5.83
CA PHE A 71 6.54 -6.75 -7.11
C PHE A 71 5.92 -5.96 -8.26
N SER A 72 6.53 -6.02 -9.45
CA SER A 72 6.04 -5.37 -10.66
C SER A 72 5.42 -6.36 -11.65
N TYR A 73 4.46 -5.88 -12.45
CA TYR A 73 3.94 -6.65 -13.57
C TYR A 73 5.01 -6.76 -14.67
N GLY A 74 5.35 -8.00 -15.05
CA GLY A 74 6.40 -8.29 -16.04
C GLY A 74 7.64 -9.00 -15.46
N GLY A 75 7.76 -9.11 -14.13
CA GLY A 75 8.73 -10.02 -13.52
C GLY A 75 8.36 -11.49 -13.71
N ASP A 76 9.32 -12.40 -13.53
CA ASP A 76 9.03 -13.84 -13.61
C ASP A 76 8.01 -14.26 -12.53
N GLY A 77 7.10 -15.17 -12.91
CA GLY A 77 6.06 -15.67 -12.01
C GLY A 77 4.98 -14.66 -11.58
N TYR A 78 4.93 -13.44 -12.14
CA TYR A 78 4.00 -12.39 -11.66
C TYR A 78 2.52 -12.81 -11.67
N LYS A 79 2.08 -13.60 -12.67
CA LYS A 79 0.70 -14.11 -12.73
C LYS A 79 0.36 -15.00 -11.54
N LYS A 80 1.32 -15.82 -11.11
CA LYS A 80 1.17 -16.68 -9.93
C LYS A 80 1.05 -15.83 -8.66
N LYS A 81 1.90 -14.81 -8.51
CA LYS A 81 1.82 -13.85 -7.39
C LYS A 81 0.49 -13.10 -7.34
N ILE A 82 -0.04 -12.67 -8.49
CA ILE A 82 -1.38 -12.05 -8.54
C ILE A 82 -2.44 -13.03 -8.02
N GLN A 83 -2.42 -14.28 -8.48
CA GLN A 83 -3.38 -15.29 -8.03
C GLN A 83 -3.27 -15.57 -6.52
N GLU A 84 -2.04 -15.69 -6.00
CA GLU A 84 -1.77 -15.88 -4.58
C GLU A 84 -2.34 -14.72 -3.75
N MET A 85 -2.11 -13.46 -4.18
CA MET A 85 -2.65 -12.29 -3.51
C MET A 85 -4.18 -12.24 -3.58
N SER A 86 -4.76 -12.48 -4.76
CA SER A 86 -6.23 -12.53 -4.92
C SER A 86 -6.85 -13.60 -4.03
N ASN A 87 -6.21 -14.77 -3.91
CA ASN A 87 -6.66 -15.82 -3.00
C ASN A 87 -6.52 -15.41 -1.53
N ALA A 88 -5.45 -14.70 -1.17
CA ALA A 88 -5.22 -14.26 0.19
C ALA A 88 -6.27 -13.24 0.69
N TRP A 89 -6.85 -12.45 -0.22
CA TRP A 89 -7.97 -11.57 0.08
C TRP A 89 -9.25 -12.31 0.53
N ASN A 90 -9.37 -13.61 0.26
CA ASN A 90 -10.47 -14.41 0.79
C ASN A 90 -10.29 -14.76 2.28
N GLN A 91 -9.11 -14.50 2.85
CA GLN A 91 -8.74 -14.84 4.23
C GLN A 91 -8.20 -13.61 4.97
N THR A 92 -9.01 -12.56 5.08
CA THR A 92 -8.61 -11.35 5.82
C THR A 92 -8.65 -11.56 7.32
N ARG A 93 -7.65 -11.05 8.05
CA ARG A 93 -7.67 -10.97 9.51
C ARG A 93 -7.71 -9.53 9.99
N TRP A 94 -8.64 -9.31 10.92
CA TRP A 94 -8.91 -8.02 11.53
C TRP A 94 -8.55 -8.08 13.01
N MET A 95 -8.08 -6.97 13.55
CA MET A 95 -7.85 -6.80 14.98
C MET A 95 -8.63 -5.60 15.49
N LYS A 96 -9.11 -5.68 16.73
CA LYS A 96 -9.72 -4.52 17.39
C LYS A 96 -8.64 -3.50 17.76
N ARG A 97 -9.00 -2.22 17.67
CA ARG A 97 -8.16 -1.12 18.16
C ARG A 97 -7.86 -1.30 19.65
N LEU A 98 -6.59 -1.12 20.02
CA LEU A 98 -6.14 -1.12 21.41
C LEU A 98 -5.82 0.32 21.83
N ALA A 99 -6.75 0.99 22.51
CA ALA A 99 -6.65 2.43 22.82
C ALA A 99 -6.27 2.77 24.28
N MET A 100 -5.84 1.79 25.09
CA MET A 100 -5.48 2.04 26.50
C MET A 100 -3.99 2.28 26.71
N GLY A 101 -3.65 3.47 27.24
CA GLY A 101 -2.30 3.84 27.69
C GLY A 101 -1.46 4.58 26.64
N PRO A 102 -0.14 4.74 26.90
CA PRO A 102 0.78 5.40 25.97
C PRO A 102 0.73 4.74 24.58
N MET A 103 0.73 5.58 23.53
CA MET A 103 0.58 5.15 22.13
C MET A 103 1.77 4.34 21.63
N THR A 104 2.89 4.37 22.35
CA THR A 104 4.15 3.69 22.04
C THR A 104 4.63 2.95 23.27
N THR A 105 5.26 1.79 23.09
CA THR A 105 5.93 1.08 24.18
C THR A 105 7.44 1.39 24.18
N PRO A 106 8.12 1.36 25.33
CA PRO A 106 9.58 1.55 25.39
C PRO A 106 10.34 0.58 24.48
N GLU A 107 9.87 -0.67 24.39
CA GLU A 107 10.47 -1.72 23.55
C GLU A 107 10.34 -1.38 22.06
N TYR A 108 9.21 -0.79 21.65
CA TYR A 108 9.06 -0.30 20.29
C TYR A 108 10.07 0.79 19.95
N ASN A 109 10.29 1.75 20.87
CA ASN A 109 11.24 2.84 20.65
C ASN A 109 12.68 2.31 20.53
N GLU A 110 13.05 1.33 21.36
CA GLU A 110 14.35 0.67 21.26
C GLU A 110 14.50 -0.08 19.93
N TRP A 111 13.50 -0.88 19.56
CA TRP A 111 13.49 -1.61 18.29
C TRP A 111 13.57 -0.68 17.07
N TRP A 112 12.85 0.44 17.11
CA TRP A 112 12.89 1.47 16.08
C TRP A 112 14.28 2.13 15.98
N GLY A 113 14.88 2.49 17.11
CA GLY A 113 16.21 3.08 17.18
C GLY A 113 17.30 2.18 16.58
N ARG A 114 17.22 0.86 16.81
CA ARG A 114 18.12 -0.13 16.19
C ARG A 114 17.97 -0.13 14.67
N ARG A 115 16.74 -0.20 14.13
CA ARG A 115 16.52 -0.19 12.67
C ARG A 115 16.97 1.11 11.98
N ILE A 116 16.80 2.26 12.62
CA ILE A 116 17.27 3.53 12.05
C ILE A 116 18.78 3.49 11.85
N ASN A 117 19.53 3.01 12.84
CA ASN A 117 20.98 2.95 12.76
C ASN A 117 21.49 1.96 11.70
N ASP A 118 20.73 0.89 11.45
CA ASP A 118 21.08 -0.11 10.42
C ASP A 118 20.75 0.34 8.99
N ASN A 119 19.75 1.23 8.81
CA ASN A 119 19.24 1.63 7.48
C ASN A 119 19.65 3.04 7.03
N ILE A 120 20.19 3.88 7.90
CA ILE A 120 20.63 5.24 7.55
C ILE A 120 22.16 5.30 7.53
N PRO A 121 22.82 5.23 6.36
CA PRO A 121 24.17 5.79 6.24
C PRO A 121 24.07 7.26 6.65
N LYS A 122 24.94 7.72 7.57
CA LYS A 122 25.03 9.12 8.06
C LYS A 122 24.48 10.09 7.02
N LEU A 123 23.29 10.63 7.29
CA LEU A 123 22.57 11.52 6.39
C LEU A 123 23.44 12.77 6.18
N SER A 124 24.18 12.86 5.07
CA SER A 124 24.88 14.10 4.70
C SER A 124 23.83 15.11 4.24
N HIS A 125 24.04 16.39 4.53
CA HIS A 125 23.10 17.47 4.19
C HIS A 125 22.78 17.55 2.68
N GLU A 126 23.63 16.97 1.81
CA GLU A 126 23.44 16.87 0.36
C GLU A 126 22.38 15.82 -0.05
N SER A 127 22.16 14.76 0.74
CA SER A 127 21.26 13.66 0.34
C SER A 127 19.78 14.02 0.50
N SER A 128 19.42 14.84 1.49
CA SER A 128 18.04 15.32 1.69
C SER A 128 17.57 16.19 0.52
N GLN A 129 18.46 17.06 -0.01
CA GLN A 129 18.17 17.92 -1.16
C GLN A 129 18.02 17.09 -2.45
N SER A 130 18.85 16.07 -2.62
CA SER A 130 18.80 15.12 -3.73
C SER A 130 17.53 14.25 -3.75
N ILE A 131 17.02 13.81 -2.58
CA ILE A 131 15.81 12.97 -2.51
C ILE A 131 14.57 13.77 -2.92
N GLU A 132 14.44 15.00 -2.44
CA GLU A 132 13.31 15.87 -2.77
C GLU A 132 13.29 16.22 -4.27
N GLU A 133 14.44 16.54 -4.86
CA GLU A 133 14.57 16.74 -6.32
C GLU A 133 14.27 15.46 -7.13
N HIS A 134 14.67 14.28 -6.64
CA HIS A 134 14.36 13.01 -7.29
C HIS A 134 12.87 12.69 -7.25
N LEU A 135 12.20 12.91 -6.11
CA LEU A 135 10.77 12.67 -5.94
C LEU A 135 9.95 13.62 -6.84
N GLN A 136 10.29 14.90 -6.88
CA GLN A 136 9.64 15.89 -7.75
C GLN A 136 9.80 15.57 -9.25
N LYS A 137 10.90 14.92 -9.65
CA LYS A 137 11.17 14.56 -11.06
C LYS A 137 10.58 13.20 -11.46
N LEU A 138 10.52 12.25 -10.53
CA LEU A 138 10.03 10.88 -10.77
C LEU A 138 8.51 10.78 -10.68
N GLU A 139 7.86 11.48 -9.75
CA GLU A 139 6.40 11.47 -9.61
C GLU A 139 5.67 11.81 -10.92
N PRO A 140 5.91 12.97 -11.56
CA PRO A 140 5.14 13.37 -12.73
C PRO A 140 5.40 12.47 -13.95
N LYS A 141 6.62 11.94 -14.11
CA LYS A 141 6.95 11.02 -15.21
C LYS A 141 6.31 9.64 -15.02
N ARG A 142 6.32 9.10 -13.79
CA ARG A 142 5.71 7.80 -13.47
C ARG A 142 4.17 7.88 -13.51
N LEU A 143 3.59 8.97 -12.98
CA LEU A 143 2.16 9.23 -13.03
C LEU A 143 1.65 9.37 -14.47
N ARG A 144 2.35 10.13 -15.33
CA ARG A 144 1.97 10.28 -16.75
C ARG A 144 1.98 8.95 -17.51
N LYS A 145 3.02 8.13 -17.33
CA LYS A 145 3.06 6.79 -17.94
C LYS A 145 1.94 5.89 -17.44
N GLY A 146 1.64 5.96 -16.13
CA GLY A 146 0.62 5.10 -15.50
C GLY A 146 -0.78 5.44 -15.97
N LYS A 147 -1.06 6.74 -16.07
CA LYS A 147 -2.32 7.26 -16.58
C LYS A 147 -2.55 6.87 -18.04
N ALA A 148 -1.55 7.05 -18.92
CA ALA A 148 -1.68 6.71 -20.33
C ALA A 148 -1.98 5.22 -20.55
N LYS A 149 -1.32 4.34 -19.80
CA LYS A 149 -1.58 2.89 -19.87
C LYS A 149 -2.98 2.53 -19.36
N ALA A 150 -3.40 3.12 -18.24
CA ALA A 150 -4.74 2.87 -17.70
C ALA A 150 -5.86 3.37 -18.63
N GLU A 151 -5.64 4.47 -19.35
CA GLU A 151 -6.57 4.97 -20.37
C GLU A 151 -6.63 4.01 -21.58
N GLU A 152 -5.50 3.49 -22.04
CA GLU A 152 -5.43 2.50 -23.12
C GLU A 152 -6.14 1.18 -22.74
N ASP A 153 -5.87 0.66 -21.54
CA ASP A 153 -6.52 -0.56 -21.02
C ASP A 153 -8.04 -0.37 -20.88
N LEU A 154 -8.49 0.83 -20.44
CA LEU A 154 -9.91 1.16 -20.33
C LEU A 154 -10.59 1.22 -21.71
N ASP A 155 -9.92 1.79 -22.70
CA ASP A 155 -10.46 1.87 -24.07
C ASP A 155 -10.50 0.50 -24.74
N SER A 156 -9.50 -0.36 -24.51
CA SER A 156 -9.53 -1.76 -24.93
C SER A 156 -10.72 -2.50 -24.30
N LEU A 157 -10.94 -2.34 -22.99
CA LEU A 157 -12.05 -2.98 -22.29
C LEU A 157 -13.42 -2.53 -22.84
N LYS A 158 -13.57 -1.24 -23.16
CA LYS A 158 -14.80 -0.71 -23.78
C LYS A 158 -15.03 -1.31 -25.17
N ILE A 159 -13.97 -1.52 -25.95
CA ILE A 159 -14.05 -2.15 -27.28
C ILE A 159 -14.50 -3.61 -27.13
N ASP A 160 -13.87 -4.36 -26.23
CA ASP A 160 -14.21 -5.76 -25.98
C ASP A 160 -15.65 -5.92 -25.48
N TYR A 161 -16.09 -5.04 -24.57
CA TYR A 161 -17.47 -5.00 -24.09
C TYR A 161 -18.47 -4.73 -25.23
N LYS A 162 -18.21 -3.75 -26.11
CA LYS A 162 -19.08 -3.48 -27.27
C LYS A 162 -19.13 -4.67 -28.23
N LYS A 163 -18.01 -5.36 -28.42
CA LYS A 163 -17.91 -6.53 -29.29
C LYS A 163 -18.72 -7.71 -28.74
N LEU A 164 -18.64 -7.96 -27.43
CA LEU A 164 -19.46 -8.96 -26.74
C LEU A 164 -20.96 -8.63 -26.83
N TRP A 165 -21.32 -7.37 -26.58
CA TRP A 165 -22.71 -6.93 -26.67
C TRP A 165 -23.30 -7.08 -28.09
N LEU A 166 -22.53 -6.72 -29.13
CA LEU A 166 -22.92 -6.93 -30.53
C LEU A 166 -23.07 -8.42 -30.85
N SER A 167 -22.14 -9.26 -30.37
CA SER A 167 -22.19 -10.71 -30.54
C SER A 167 -23.47 -11.31 -29.96
N MET A 168 -23.86 -10.88 -28.75
CA MET A 168 -25.10 -11.32 -28.07
C MET A 168 -26.37 -10.86 -28.81
N LYS A 169 -26.33 -9.70 -29.47
CA LYS A 169 -27.44 -9.17 -30.27
C LYS A 169 -27.62 -9.94 -31.60
N THR A 170 -26.53 -10.40 -32.20
CA THR A 170 -26.55 -11.13 -33.48
C THR A 170 -26.87 -12.63 -33.35
N THR A 171 -26.60 -13.26 -32.21
CA THR A 171 -26.91 -14.69 -31.97
C THR A 171 -28.39 -14.96 -31.64
N GLY A 172 -29.25 -13.93 -31.60
CA GLY A 172 -30.70 -14.12 -31.58
C GLY A 172 -31.20 -15.03 -30.46
N LEU A 173 -30.85 -14.74 -29.19
CA LEU A 173 -31.58 -15.31 -28.05
C LEU A 173 -32.93 -14.59 -27.94
N GLY A 174 -33.85 -14.98 -28.82
CA GLY A 174 -35.16 -14.37 -29.00
C GLY A 174 -36.01 -15.14 -30.01
N LYS A 175 -36.04 -16.46 -29.89
CA LYS A 175 -37.15 -17.28 -30.37
C LYS A 175 -37.62 -18.13 -29.19
N ASN A 176 -38.47 -17.52 -28.38
CA ASN A 176 -39.26 -18.24 -27.40
C ASN A 176 -40.53 -18.71 -28.14
N SER A 177 -40.62 -20.02 -28.37
CA SER A 177 -41.88 -20.72 -28.62
C SER A 177 -42.69 -20.82 -27.33
#